data_AF-A0A922IRP2-F1
#
_entry.id   AF-A0A922IRP2-F1
#
_cell.length_a   1.000
_cell.length_b   1.000
_cell.length_c   1.000
_cell.angle_alpha   90.00
_cell.angle_beta   90.00
_cell.angle_gamma   90.00
#
_symmetry.space_group_name_H-M   'P 1'
#
loop_
_entity.id
_entity.type
_entity.pdbx_description
1 polymer ?
#
loop_
_entity_poly.entity_id
_entity_poly.type
_entity_poly.pdbx_seq_one_letter_code
_entity_poly.pdbx_strand_id
1 'polypeptide(L)'
;MAQQWADHLLQQSHLSNSGYVYRGMKVGENLGSRWSNGPMEHNCKDLIEHWYQESEKYKFNSEPDSIQGIGNFTQIVWSSSERIGVGIASQSYKSGKDLHKDSKLILVCLYHPPGNVTSQFQNNVKKAVK
;
A
#
# COMPACT_ATOMS: atom_id res chain seq x y z
N MET A 1 -10.15 6.15 -9.05
CA MET A 1 -8.67 6.11 -9.08
C MET A 1 -8.15 4.84 -8.42
N ALA A 2 -8.20 4.69 -7.09
CA ALA A 2 -7.61 3.54 -6.40
C ALA A 2 -8.17 2.17 -6.84
N GLN A 3 -9.49 1.98 -6.85
CA GLN A 3 -10.13 0.73 -7.31
C GLN A 3 -9.74 0.38 -8.75
N GLN A 4 -9.84 1.36 -9.66
CA GLN A 4 -9.46 1.18 -11.07
C GLN A 4 -8.00 0.72 -11.22
N TRP A 5 -7.08 1.21 -10.37
CA TRP A 5 -5.70 0.76 -10.40
C TRP A 5 -5.52 -0.64 -9.82
N ALA A 6 -6.26 -0.98 -8.74
CA ALA A 6 -6.27 -2.33 -8.20
C ALA A 6 -6.74 -3.35 -9.25
N ASP A 7 -7.80 -3.04 -9.99
CA ASP A 7 -8.32 -3.87 -11.08
C ASP A 7 -7.28 -4.04 -12.20
N HIS A 8 -6.58 -2.96 -12.57
CA HIS A 8 -5.49 -3.01 -13.55
C HIS A 8 -4.32 -3.89 -13.11
N LEU A 9 -3.82 -3.69 -11.88
CA LEU A 9 -2.71 -4.44 -11.29
C LEU A 9 -3.02 -5.93 -11.09
N LEU A 10 -4.29 -6.29 -10.96
CA LEU A 10 -4.72 -7.70 -10.88
C LEU A 10 -4.24 -8.49 -12.09
N GLN A 11 -4.24 -7.87 -13.28
CA GLN A 11 -3.80 -8.46 -14.55
C GLN A 11 -2.29 -8.36 -14.81
N GLN A 12 -1.54 -7.64 -13.97
CA GLN A 12 -0.10 -7.46 -14.16
C GLN A 12 0.73 -8.51 -13.43
N SER A 13 1.94 -8.80 -13.94
CA SER A 13 2.90 -9.72 -13.31
C SER A 13 3.60 -9.11 -12.10
N HIS A 14 3.74 -7.79 -12.06
CA HIS A 14 4.41 -7.04 -11.00
C HIS A 14 3.57 -5.82 -10.60
N LEU A 15 3.79 -5.34 -9.37
CA LEU A 15 3.19 -4.10 -8.90
C LEU A 15 3.95 -2.90 -9.47
N SER A 16 3.22 -1.87 -9.86
CA SER A 16 3.78 -0.59 -10.30
C SER A 16 2.89 0.56 -9.84
N ASN A 17 3.53 1.68 -9.53
CA ASN A 17 2.87 2.95 -9.19
C ASN A 17 1.92 3.41 -10.32
N SER A 18 0.80 4.05 -9.97
CA SER A 18 -0.21 4.48 -10.96
C SER A 18 0.20 5.71 -11.75
N GLY A 19 1.08 6.53 -11.19
CA GLY A 19 1.40 7.84 -11.74
C GLY A 19 0.24 8.84 -11.68
N TYR A 20 -0.84 8.55 -10.96
CA TYR A 20 -2.00 9.44 -10.87
C TYR A 20 -1.65 10.80 -10.25
N VAL A 21 -2.34 11.80 -10.75
CA VAL A 21 -2.29 13.19 -10.28
C VAL A 21 -3.68 13.59 -9.82
N TYR A 22 -3.78 14.15 -8.62
CA TYR A 22 -5.00 14.70 -8.06
C TYR A 22 -4.74 16.14 -7.61
N ARG A 23 -5.60 17.07 -8.04
CA ARG A 23 -5.48 18.52 -7.76
C ARG A 23 -4.09 19.09 -8.09
N GLY A 24 -3.49 18.64 -9.20
CA GLY A 24 -2.19 19.12 -9.68
C GLY A 24 -0.97 18.51 -8.97
N MET A 25 -1.15 17.59 -8.02
CA MET A 25 -0.06 16.90 -7.32
C MET A 25 -0.12 15.39 -7.57
N LYS A 26 1.05 14.74 -7.66
CA LYS A 26 1.12 13.28 -7.61
C LYS A 26 0.57 12.78 -6.28
N VAL A 27 -0.18 11.68 -6.31
CA VAL A 27 -0.66 11.03 -5.09
C VAL A 27 0.45 10.19 -4.46
N GLY A 28 0.41 10.04 -3.14
CA GLY A 28 1.21 9.03 -2.43
C GLY A 28 0.58 7.66 -2.62
N GLU A 29 1.35 6.57 -2.57
CA GLU A 29 0.86 5.23 -2.90
C GLU A 29 1.47 4.14 -2.02
N ASN A 30 0.61 3.28 -1.46
CA ASN A 30 1.00 1.97 -0.93
C ASN A 30 0.32 0.89 -1.79
N LEU A 31 1.10 -0.10 -2.24
CA LEU A 31 0.63 -1.21 -3.07
C LEU A 31 0.95 -2.53 -2.38
N GLY A 32 -0.06 -3.40 -2.29
CA GLY A 32 0.04 -4.69 -1.61
C GLY A 32 -0.52 -5.78 -2.51
N SER A 33 0.08 -6.97 -2.43
CA SER A 33 -0.44 -8.14 -3.13
C SER A 33 -0.30 -9.39 -2.30
N ARG A 34 -1.30 -10.27 -2.39
CA ARG A 34 -1.27 -11.59 -1.77
C ARG A 34 -1.67 -12.66 -2.78
N TRP A 35 -1.02 -13.81 -2.68
CA TRP A 35 -1.37 -15.02 -3.41
C TRP A 35 -1.76 -16.12 -2.42
N SER A 36 -2.68 -17.00 -2.82
CA SER A 36 -3.12 -18.16 -2.05
C SER A 36 -3.38 -19.32 -2.99
N ASN A 37 -3.05 -20.56 -2.61
CA ASN A 37 -3.33 -21.77 -3.40
C ASN A 37 -4.73 -22.34 -3.08
N GLY A 38 -5.67 -21.47 -2.72
CA GLY A 38 -7.02 -21.81 -2.33
C GLY A 38 -7.94 -20.57 -2.29
N PRO A 39 -9.18 -20.73 -1.81
CA PRO A 39 -10.07 -19.61 -1.59
C PRO A 39 -9.40 -18.53 -0.75
N MET A 40 -9.63 -17.27 -1.11
CA MET A 40 -9.07 -16.13 -0.38
C MET A 40 -10.19 -15.24 0.12
N GLU A 41 -10.09 -14.86 1.38
CA GLU A 41 -10.95 -13.85 1.97
C GLU A 41 -10.64 -12.47 1.39
N HIS A 42 -11.70 -11.68 1.19
CA HIS A 42 -11.59 -10.29 0.75
C HIS A 42 -11.24 -9.37 1.94
N ASN A 43 -10.08 -9.64 2.55
CA ASN A 43 -9.55 -8.94 3.72
C ASN A 43 -8.07 -8.60 3.49
N CYS A 44 -7.67 -7.37 3.85
CA CYS A 44 -6.31 -6.86 3.68
C CYS A 44 -5.59 -6.54 5.00
N LYS A 45 -6.13 -6.98 6.13
CA LYS A 45 -5.59 -6.68 7.47
C LYS A 45 -4.11 -7.05 7.60
N ASP A 46 -3.72 -8.23 7.15
CA ASP A 46 -2.35 -8.73 7.13
C ASP A 46 -1.40 -7.86 6.29
N LEU A 47 -1.84 -7.38 5.12
CA LEU A 47 -1.05 -6.45 4.28
C LEU A 47 -0.82 -5.13 5.01
N ILE A 48 -1.85 -4.59 5.67
CA ILE A 48 -1.76 -3.35 6.43
C ILE A 48 -0.89 -3.54 7.68
N GLU A 49 -1.03 -4.66 8.38
CA GLU A 49 -0.18 -5.02 9.52
C GLU A 49 1.29 -5.15 9.08
N HIS A 50 1.55 -5.79 7.95
CA HIS A 50 2.90 -5.90 7.39
C HIS A 50 3.50 -4.53 7.06
N TRP A 51 2.72 -3.63 6.46
CA TRP A 51 3.16 -2.25 6.26
C TRP A 51 3.45 -1.55 7.58
N TYR A 52 2.63 -1.76 8.62
CA TYR A 52 2.83 -1.11 9.91
C TYR A 52 4.04 -1.66 10.69
N GLN A 53 4.40 -2.94 10.48
CA GLN A 53 5.61 -3.55 11.04
C GLN A 53 6.90 -2.90 10.53
N GLU A 54 6.87 -2.21 9.39
CA GLU A 54 8.01 -1.39 8.94
C GLU A 54 8.42 -0.30 9.95
N SER A 55 7.52 0.07 10.87
CA SER A 55 7.81 0.97 11.99
C SER A 55 8.99 0.52 12.86
N GLU A 56 9.25 -0.79 12.93
CA GLU A 56 10.39 -1.36 13.68
C GLU A 56 11.74 -0.91 13.12
N LYS A 57 11.78 -0.58 11.83
CA LYS A 57 12.99 -0.08 11.13
C LYS A 57 13.07 1.43 11.12
N TYR A 58 11.99 2.14 11.46
CA TYR A 58 11.92 3.59 11.36
C TYR A 58 12.54 4.28 12.59
N LYS A 59 13.49 5.18 12.34
CA LYS A 59 14.12 6.00 13.38
C LYS A 59 13.36 7.32 13.53
N PHE A 60 12.47 7.39 14.53
CA PHE A 60 11.74 8.61 14.86
C PHE A 60 12.65 9.79 15.18
N ASN A 61 12.15 11.02 14.93
CA ASN A 61 12.89 12.28 15.12
C ASN A 61 14.18 12.37 14.29
N SER A 62 14.28 11.64 13.19
CA SER A 62 15.37 11.73 12.23
C SER A 62 14.82 11.74 10.81
N GLU A 63 15.63 12.23 9.88
CA GLU A 63 15.33 12.12 8.45
C GLU A 63 15.95 10.81 7.93
N PRO A 64 15.18 9.94 7.26
CA PRO A 64 15.73 8.72 6.69
C PRO A 64 16.50 9.00 5.39
N ASP A 65 17.62 8.32 5.19
CA ASP A 65 18.39 8.39 3.93
C ASP A 65 17.66 7.68 2.77
N SER A 66 16.76 6.76 3.08
CA SER A 66 15.95 6.00 2.11
C SER A 66 14.62 5.59 2.73
N ILE A 67 13.59 5.55 1.90
CA ILE A 67 12.25 5.07 2.27
C ILE A 67 12.08 3.56 2.05
N GLN A 68 13.10 2.87 1.54
CA GLN A 68 13.03 1.43 1.28
C GLN A 68 12.77 0.66 2.59
N GLY A 69 11.64 -0.05 2.65
CA GLY A 69 11.25 -0.85 3.81
C GLY A 69 10.73 -0.06 5.02
N ILE A 70 10.49 1.26 4.86
CA ILE A 70 9.78 2.13 5.83
C ILE A 70 8.66 2.97 5.19
N GLY A 71 8.63 3.02 3.85
CA GLY A 71 7.80 3.93 3.07
C GLY A 71 6.31 3.67 3.22
N ASN A 72 5.89 2.41 3.38
CA ASN A 72 4.47 2.11 3.54
C ASN A 72 4.00 2.57 4.92
N PHE A 73 4.76 2.24 5.98
CA PHE A 73 4.45 2.72 7.33
C PHE A 73 4.40 4.24 7.40
N THR A 74 5.45 4.91 6.93
CA THR A 74 5.57 6.37 7.01
C THR A 74 4.47 7.08 6.25
N GLN A 75 4.01 6.54 5.11
CA GLN A 75 2.86 7.07 4.38
C GLN A 75 1.53 6.87 5.13
N ILE A 76 1.32 5.73 5.80
CA ILE A 76 0.09 5.47 6.58
C ILE A 76 -0.09 6.50 7.70
N VAL A 77 1.00 6.82 8.40
CA VAL A 77 0.96 7.71 9.58
C VAL A 77 1.33 9.16 9.25
N TRP A 78 1.42 9.52 7.97
CA TRP A 78 1.83 10.84 7.53
C TRP A 78 0.79 11.91 7.89
N SER A 79 1.05 12.74 8.89
CA SER A 79 0.04 13.65 9.45
C SER A 79 -0.52 14.69 8.47
N SER A 80 0.26 15.12 7.48
CA SER A 80 -0.23 16.07 6.45
C SER A 80 -1.03 15.42 5.33
N SER A 81 -1.14 14.08 5.28
CA SER A 81 -2.01 13.40 4.31
C SER A 81 -3.45 13.49 4.80
N GLU A 82 -4.31 14.19 4.06
CA GLU A 82 -5.68 14.48 4.51
C GLU A 82 -6.73 13.51 3.98
N ARG A 83 -6.43 12.84 2.87
CA ARG A 83 -7.38 11.99 2.14
C ARG A 83 -6.72 10.70 1.73
N ILE A 84 -7.50 9.63 1.84
CA ILE A 84 -7.13 8.32 1.35
C ILE A 84 -8.21 7.80 0.39
N GLY A 85 -7.79 7.25 -0.74
CA GLY A 85 -8.62 6.43 -1.62
C GLY A 85 -8.11 4.99 -1.59
N VAL A 86 -9.00 4.04 -1.34
CA VAL A 86 -8.64 2.61 -1.24
C VAL A 86 -9.31 1.83 -2.37
N GLY A 87 -8.57 0.90 -2.95
CA GLY A 87 -9.05 -0.04 -3.97
C GLY A 87 -8.59 -1.45 -3.64
N ILE A 88 -9.50 -2.41 -3.75
CA ILE A 88 -9.20 -3.82 -3.49
C ILE A 88 -9.75 -4.63 -4.66
N ALA A 89 -8.88 -5.42 -5.30
CA ALA A 89 -9.27 -6.30 -6.39
C ALA A 89 -8.80 -7.71 -6.09
N SER A 90 -9.63 -8.72 -6.37
CA SER A 90 -9.27 -10.12 -6.16
C SER A 90 -9.79 -11.01 -7.27
N GLN A 91 -9.01 -12.02 -7.66
CA GLN A 91 -9.37 -12.99 -8.69
C GLN A 91 -8.96 -14.39 -8.25
N SER A 92 -9.85 -15.36 -8.45
CA SER A 92 -9.53 -16.78 -8.37
C SER A 92 -9.35 -17.37 -9.76
N TYR A 93 -8.24 -18.07 -9.95
CA TYR A 93 -7.87 -18.80 -11.15
C TYR A 93 -8.18 -20.27 -10.94
N LYS A 94 -8.79 -20.92 -11.93
CA LYS A 94 -8.92 -22.38 -11.94
C LYS A 94 -7.71 -22.94 -12.66
N SER A 95 -6.92 -23.81 -12.02
CA SER A 95 -5.78 -24.46 -12.67
C SER A 95 -5.97 -25.97 -12.70
N GLY A 96 -6.02 -26.56 -13.91
CA GLY A 96 -6.00 -28.01 -14.10
C GLY A 96 -7.29 -28.78 -13.79
N LYS A 97 -7.18 -30.12 -13.83
CA LYS A 97 -8.27 -31.07 -13.51
C LYS A 97 -8.49 -31.23 -11.99
N ASP A 98 -7.47 -30.90 -11.21
CA ASP A 98 -7.55 -30.82 -9.75
C ASP A 98 -8.03 -29.42 -9.38
N LEU A 99 -9.12 -29.31 -8.61
CA LEU A 99 -9.85 -28.07 -8.31
C LEU A 99 -9.08 -27.07 -7.42
N HIS A 100 -7.76 -26.95 -7.55
CA HIS A 100 -6.99 -25.92 -6.89
C HIS A 100 -7.35 -24.54 -7.49
N LYS A 101 -7.79 -23.65 -6.61
CA LYS A 101 -8.14 -22.28 -6.96
C LYS A 101 -7.04 -21.36 -6.46
N ASP A 102 -6.06 -21.09 -7.30
CA ASP A 102 -5.10 -20.04 -6.97
C ASP A 102 -5.86 -18.72 -6.92
N SER A 103 -5.57 -17.87 -5.95
CA SER A 103 -6.25 -16.60 -5.79
C SER A 103 -5.23 -15.50 -5.58
N LYS A 104 -5.44 -14.36 -6.26
CA LYS A 104 -4.64 -13.14 -6.14
C LYS A 104 -5.50 -12.01 -5.60
N LEU A 105 -4.96 -11.23 -4.67
CA LEU A 105 -5.56 -10.00 -4.16
C LEU A 105 -4.57 -8.87 -4.33
N ILE A 106 -5.07 -7.72 -4.74
CA ILE A 106 -4.35 -6.45 -4.82
C ILE A 106 -5.03 -5.45 -3.90
N LEU A 107 -4.22 -4.75 -3.10
CA LEU A 107 -4.60 -3.58 -2.34
C LEU A 107 -3.86 -2.35 -2.91
N VAL A 108 -4.61 -1.30 -3.19
CA VAL A 108 -4.06 0.02 -3.57
C VAL A 108 -4.60 1.06 -2.60
N CYS A 109 -3.71 1.79 -1.95
CA CYS A 109 -4.03 2.97 -1.15
C CYS A 109 -3.37 4.20 -1.78
N LEU A 110 -4.17 5.21 -2.11
CA LEU A 110 -3.72 6.49 -2.65
C LEU A 110 -3.92 7.60 -1.62
N TYR A 111 -2.91 8.44 -1.41
CA TYR A 111 -2.90 9.47 -0.36
C TYR A 111 -2.75 10.87 -0.96
N HIS A 112 -3.47 11.85 -0.40
CA HIS A 112 -3.35 13.25 -0.83
C HIS A 112 -3.48 14.24 0.35
N PRO A 113 -2.58 15.24 0.47
CA PRO A 113 -1.29 15.37 -0.22
C PRO A 113 -0.39 14.13 -0.04
N PRO A 114 0.58 13.88 -0.94
CA PRO A 114 1.47 12.71 -0.82
C PRO A 114 2.31 12.80 0.46
N GLY A 115 2.55 11.63 1.08
CA GLY A 115 3.54 11.50 2.14
C GLY A 115 4.94 11.25 1.60
N ASN A 116 5.85 10.86 2.50
CA ASN A 116 7.24 10.48 2.17
C ASN A 116 8.03 11.57 1.43
N VAL A 117 7.71 12.83 1.73
CA VAL A 117 8.42 13.98 1.17
C VAL A 117 9.71 14.20 1.96
N THR A 118 10.84 14.21 1.25
CA THR A 118 12.16 14.48 1.83
C THR A 118 12.16 15.77 2.65
N SER A 119 12.85 15.73 3.79
CA SER A 119 12.96 16.80 4.79
C SER A 119 11.67 17.10 5.56
N GLN A 120 10.62 16.28 5.44
CA GLN A 120 9.36 16.48 6.15
C GLN A 120 9.00 15.34 7.12
N PHE A 121 9.83 14.31 7.25
CA PHE A 121 9.50 13.12 8.05
C PHE A 121 9.35 13.43 9.54
N GLN A 122 10.24 14.26 10.09
CA GLN A 122 10.19 14.61 11.52
C GLN A 122 8.88 15.31 11.91
N ASN A 123 8.28 16.09 11.01
CA ASN A 123 7.02 16.79 11.26
C ASN A 123 5.80 15.90 11.07
N ASN A 124 5.91 14.88 10.20
CA ASN A 124 4.76 14.07 9.79
C ASN A 124 4.65 12.70 10.46
N VAL A 125 5.77 12.12 10.90
CA VAL A 125 5.80 10.77 11.47
C VAL A 125 6.20 10.85 12.94
N LYS A 126 5.20 10.84 13.81
CA LYS A 126 5.38 10.95 15.27
C LYS A 126 5.25 9.59 15.94
N LYS A 127 5.92 9.44 17.10
CA LYS A 127 5.66 8.30 17.98
C LYS A 127 4.21 8.36 18.46
N ALA A 128 3.56 7.21 18.56
CA ALA A 128 2.27 7.12 19.22
C ALA A 128 2.41 7.65 20.65
N VAL A 129 1.54 8.57 21.03
CA VAL A 129 1.39 8.99 22.43
C VAL A 129 0.57 7.91 23.11
N LYS A 130 1.13 7.27 24.13
CA LYS A 130 0.41 6.32 24.98
C LYS A 130 -0.43 7.06 26.01
#